data_AF-A0A818KHZ0-F1
#
_entry.id   AF-A0A818KHZ0-F1
#
_cell.length_a   1.000
_cell.length_b   1.000
_cell.length_c   1.000
_cell.angle_alpha   90.00
_cell.angle_beta   90.00
_cell.angle_gamma   90.00
#
_symmetry.space_group_name_H-M   'P 1'
#
loop_
_entity.id
_entity.type
_entity.pdbx_description
1 polymer ?
#
loop_
_entity_poly.entity_id
_entity_poly.type
_entity_poly.pdbx_seq_one_letter_code
_entity_poly.pdbx_strand_id
1 'polypeptide(L)'
;MPMRIWWRRQYFHLRHLSPIWFVIVFICILFLIIIVPNPFSAQYSRSSINQDVQWKNIKEILEIKEQIFQNETLLNNVKVIRHGSNERQITSNILIVLYTTIFRDKKFCSFSIQRIFGKSCPSKHRCLWSCDHKKFREADALIFHAYDIPLYRTSMPSRSETKPNSVWILWSDEPPSIINYGLFNSYHFNWTISYKLNSEVSIATYGLFSQRDNVLSNNKYQQWTGKEFSNRINGALWFVSNCNAKKRLELFHNLKYSSKLLIEGYGRCVDNYPLHLCSSFSQCEHDYMSKFKFYLSFESNTCQDYITEKFYKAFYYGLIPIVYGPERSDYNRLAPKNSFIHIDDFDEDMNKLAMHLEEIHTNITLFSMYHEWRKNYEIIIDSKALERVRMCELCQRLINIRKGEMTYYDNIEKFYTDNCNYI
;
A
#
# COMPACT_ATOMS: atom_id res chain seq x y z
N MET A 1 48.37 24.20 -44.76
CA MET A 1 49.72 24.63 -44.32
C MET A 1 50.02 25.96 -45.01
N PRO A 2 50.72 26.93 -44.41
CA PRO A 2 51.14 27.08 -43.00
C PRO A 2 50.95 28.52 -42.43
N MET A 3 51.23 28.72 -41.13
CA MET A 3 52.02 29.83 -40.52
C MET A 3 51.70 31.31 -40.89
N ARG A 4 51.60 32.32 -39.99
CA ARG A 4 52.37 32.60 -38.77
C ARG A 4 51.87 33.92 -38.08
N ILE A 5 51.80 33.87 -36.74
CA ILE A 5 52.27 34.85 -35.70
C ILE A 5 51.57 36.22 -35.53
N TRP A 6 51.15 36.48 -34.28
CA TRP A 6 51.51 37.58 -33.34
C TRP A 6 50.27 37.80 -32.43
N TRP A 7 50.31 37.59 -31.11
CA TRP A 7 51.14 38.30 -30.12
C TRP A 7 51.38 37.50 -28.83
N ARG A 8 52.58 37.69 -28.27
CA ARG A 8 53.04 37.30 -26.91
C ARG A 8 52.82 38.45 -25.93
N ARG A 9 52.74 38.08 -24.63
CA ARG A 9 52.92 38.84 -23.34
C ARG A 9 51.62 38.81 -22.52
N GLN A 10 51.53 38.31 -21.29
CA GLN A 10 52.49 38.04 -20.22
C GLN A 10 52.03 36.79 -19.42
N TYR A 11 52.94 35.84 -19.21
CA TYR A 11 52.88 34.86 -18.12
C TYR A 11 54.17 35.08 -17.34
N PHE A 12 54.08 35.58 -16.11
CA PHE A 12 55.04 35.32 -15.04
C PHE A 12 54.49 35.95 -13.75
N HIS A 13 53.84 35.13 -12.92
CA HIS A 13 54.07 35.01 -11.48
C HIS A 13 52.88 34.28 -10.85
N LEU A 14 53.15 33.04 -10.41
CA LEU A 14 52.62 32.36 -9.22
C LEU A 14 52.87 30.85 -9.37
N ARG A 15 54.16 30.49 -9.54
CA ARG A 15 54.67 29.22 -8.97
C ARG A 15 54.96 29.53 -7.52
N HIS A 16 54.07 29.10 -6.63
CA HIS A 16 54.30 28.72 -5.23
C HIS A 16 52.95 28.64 -4.51
N LEU A 17 52.12 27.69 -4.94
CA LEU A 17 51.11 27.12 -4.06
C LEU A 17 51.50 25.66 -3.87
N SER A 18 51.86 25.34 -2.63
CA SER A 18 52.19 24.00 -2.16
C SER A 18 51.09 23.00 -2.59
N PRO A 19 51.43 21.74 -2.93
CA PRO A 19 50.44 20.70 -3.24
C PRO A 19 49.41 20.49 -2.10
N ILE A 20 49.71 21.00 -0.90
CA ILE A 20 48.81 21.03 0.26
C ILE A 20 47.55 21.88 -0.01
N TRP A 21 47.61 22.96 -0.80
CA TRP A 21 46.43 23.79 -1.07
C TRP A 21 45.42 23.13 -2.02
N PHE A 22 45.90 22.38 -3.02
CA PHE A 22 45.02 21.56 -3.86
C PHE A 22 44.38 20.45 -3.04
N VAL A 23 45.13 19.83 -2.13
CA VAL A 23 44.61 18.82 -1.21
C VAL A 23 43.60 19.42 -0.23
N ILE A 24 43.80 20.63 0.30
CA ILE A 24 42.83 21.29 1.20
C ILE A 24 41.55 21.68 0.47
N VAL A 25 41.62 22.22 -0.76
CA VAL A 25 40.41 22.54 -1.54
C VAL A 25 39.67 21.27 -1.96
N PHE A 26 40.37 20.19 -2.33
CA PHE A 26 39.75 18.90 -2.61
C PHE A 26 39.17 18.25 -1.36
N ILE A 27 39.83 18.38 -0.20
CA ILE A 27 39.33 17.92 1.10
C ILE A 27 38.13 18.76 1.55
N CYS A 28 38.08 20.08 1.30
CA CYS A 28 36.92 20.92 1.63
C CYS A 28 35.71 20.62 0.72
N ILE A 29 35.92 20.31 -0.56
CA ILE A 29 34.85 19.85 -1.47
C ILE A 29 34.40 18.43 -1.11
N LEU A 30 35.33 17.55 -0.70
CA LEU A 30 35.00 16.23 -0.16
C LEU A 30 34.29 16.34 1.20
N PHE A 31 34.62 17.29 2.07
CA PHE A 31 33.97 17.51 3.37
C PHE A 31 32.58 18.15 3.26
N LEU A 32 32.29 18.91 2.19
CA LEU A 32 30.93 19.31 1.85
C LEU A 32 30.09 18.14 1.28
N ILE A 33 30.76 17.05 0.87
CA ILE A 33 30.13 15.79 0.41
C ILE A 33 30.12 14.72 1.52
N ILE A 34 30.71 14.98 2.70
CA ILE A 34 30.60 14.12 3.88
C ILE A 34 29.22 14.33 4.53
N ILE A 35 28.27 13.50 4.05
CA ILE A 35 27.30 12.74 4.85
C ILE A 35 26.79 13.48 6.09
N VAL A 36 25.91 14.46 5.90
CA VAL A 36 24.74 14.52 6.79
C VAL A 36 23.85 13.37 6.32
N PRO A 37 23.69 12.28 7.09
CA PRO A 37 22.69 11.28 6.75
C PRO A 37 21.37 12.03 6.73
N ASN A 38 20.80 12.20 5.54
CA ASN A 38 19.45 12.71 5.39
C ASN A 38 18.57 11.81 6.26
N PRO A 39 17.94 12.31 7.32
CA PRO A 39 17.12 11.46 8.21
C PRO A 39 15.94 10.83 7.46
N PHE A 40 15.69 11.22 6.20
CA PHE A 40 14.68 10.66 5.31
C PHE A 40 15.22 9.81 4.15
N SER A 41 16.51 9.89 3.80
CA SER A 41 17.13 8.96 2.81
C SER A 41 18.10 7.95 3.43
N ALA A 42 18.38 8.05 4.74
CA ALA A 42 19.00 6.98 5.52
C ALA A 42 18.08 5.74 5.69
N GLN A 43 16.88 5.74 5.08
CA GLN A 43 15.90 4.65 5.13
C GLN A 43 15.59 3.99 3.77
N TYR A 44 16.47 4.10 2.77
CA TYR A 44 16.64 2.96 1.84
C TYR A 44 17.48 1.84 2.46
N SER A 45 17.73 1.92 3.78
CA SER A 45 18.31 0.83 4.53
C SER A 45 17.35 -0.36 4.51
N ARG A 46 17.88 -1.52 4.11
CA ARG A 46 17.30 -2.85 4.34
C ARG A 46 16.99 -3.16 5.82
N SER A 47 17.13 -2.22 6.75
CA SER A 47 17.00 -2.44 8.20
C SER A 47 15.55 -2.41 8.72
N SER A 48 14.59 -1.80 8.02
CA SER A 48 13.16 -1.82 8.41
C SER A 48 12.39 -3.04 7.92
N ILE A 49 12.94 -3.81 6.97
CA ILE A 49 12.30 -4.97 6.32
C ILE A 49 11.96 -6.12 7.31
N ASN A 50 12.53 -6.07 8.52
CA ASN A 50 12.33 -7.09 9.56
C ASN A 50 11.72 -6.56 10.87
N GLN A 51 11.37 -5.28 10.98
CA GLN A 51 10.70 -4.78 12.18
C GLN A 51 9.18 -4.95 12.06
N ASP A 52 8.58 -5.37 13.16
CA ASP A 52 7.14 -5.52 13.26
C ASP A 52 6.50 -4.16 13.55
N VAL A 53 5.39 -3.92 12.87
CA VAL A 53 4.52 -2.78 13.14
C VAL A 53 4.06 -2.85 14.60
N GLN A 54 4.26 -1.77 15.33
CA GLN A 54 3.79 -1.68 16.71
C GLN A 54 2.28 -1.52 16.71
N TRP A 55 1.55 -2.43 17.37
CA TRP A 55 0.09 -2.44 17.32
C TRP A 55 -0.54 -1.13 17.84
N LYS A 56 0.09 -0.52 18.84
CA LYS A 56 -0.32 0.78 19.39
C LYS A 56 -0.27 1.91 18.34
N ASN A 57 0.60 1.83 17.34
CA ASN A 57 0.81 2.88 16.33
C ASN A 57 -0.25 2.85 15.22
N ILE A 58 -1.09 1.81 15.17
CA ILE A 58 -2.14 1.63 14.17
C ILE A 58 -3.53 1.64 14.80
N LYS A 59 -3.64 2.21 16.02
CA LYS A 59 -4.89 2.24 16.79
C LYS A 59 -6.01 2.98 16.06
N GLU A 60 -5.69 4.09 15.38
CA GLU A 60 -6.67 4.90 14.65
C GLU A 60 -7.38 4.09 13.55
N ILE A 61 -6.65 3.36 12.72
CA ILE A 61 -7.27 2.53 11.66
C ILE A 61 -8.05 1.34 12.25
N LEU A 62 -7.61 0.80 13.39
CA LEU A 62 -8.36 -0.24 14.12
C LEU A 62 -9.70 0.30 14.62
N GLU A 63 -9.72 1.53 15.15
CA GLU A 63 -10.94 2.21 15.61
C GLU A 63 -11.90 2.52 14.46
N ILE A 64 -11.39 3.03 13.33
CA ILE A 64 -12.18 3.26 12.11
C ILE A 64 -12.82 1.95 11.64
N LYS A 65 -12.05 0.86 11.61
CA LYS A 65 -12.57 -0.45 11.23
C LYS A 65 -13.67 -0.91 12.17
N GLU A 66 -13.48 -0.74 13.48
CA GLU A 66 -14.49 -1.15 14.45
C GLU A 66 -15.79 -0.36 14.32
N GLN A 67 -15.71 0.95 14.05
CA GLN A 67 -16.89 1.78 13.75
C GLN A 67 -17.64 1.28 12.50
N ILE A 68 -16.93 0.86 11.45
CA ILE A 68 -17.55 0.29 10.24
C ILE A 68 -18.29 -1.01 10.59
N PHE A 69 -17.71 -1.85 11.46
CA PHE A 69 -18.33 -3.10 11.90
C PHE A 69 -19.53 -2.90 12.82
N GLN A 70 -19.55 -1.84 13.62
CA GLN A 70 -20.69 -1.53 14.49
C GLN A 70 -21.84 -0.88 13.72
N ASN A 71 -21.60 -0.39 12.51
CA ASN A 71 -22.64 0.20 11.69
C ASN A 71 -23.46 -0.89 10.98
N GLU A 72 -24.55 -1.31 11.63
CA GLU A 72 -25.40 -2.45 11.22
C GLU A 72 -25.97 -2.32 9.79
N THR A 73 -26.24 -1.11 9.29
CA THR A 73 -26.78 -0.91 7.92
C THR A 73 -25.81 -1.35 6.82
N LEU A 74 -24.50 -1.33 7.05
CA LEU A 74 -23.50 -1.80 6.08
C LEU A 74 -23.35 -3.33 6.05
N LEU A 75 -23.75 -4.01 7.12
CA LEU A 75 -23.60 -5.47 7.27
C LEU A 75 -24.90 -6.22 6.91
N ASN A 76 -26.06 -5.67 7.25
CA ASN A 76 -27.36 -6.34 7.15
C ASN A 76 -27.81 -6.68 5.72
N ASN A 77 -27.26 -6.01 4.70
CA ASN A 77 -27.63 -6.24 3.30
C ASN A 77 -26.85 -7.37 2.60
N VAL A 78 -25.82 -7.92 3.27
CA VAL A 78 -24.87 -8.87 2.65
C VAL A 78 -24.54 -10.06 3.55
N LYS A 79 -24.66 -9.90 4.87
CA LYS A 79 -24.30 -10.92 5.85
C LYS A 79 -25.52 -11.33 6.67
N VAL A 80 -25.65 -12.63 6.93
CA VAL A 80 -26.58 -13.14 7.93
C VAL A 80 -25.83 -13.46 9.20
N ILE A 81 -26.31 -12.89 10.30
CA ILE A 81 -25.80 -13.13 11.65
C ILE A 81 -26.77 -14.09 12.33
N ARG A 82 -26.27 -15.25 12.73
CA ARG A 82 -27.00 -16.14 13.64
C ARG A 82 -26.43 -15.96 15.03
N HIS A 83 -27.25 -15.52 15.98
CA HIS A 83 -26.87 -15.45 17.39
C HIS A 83 -27.14 -16.79 18.07
N GLY A 84 -26.11 -17.36 18.69
CA GLY A 84 -26.22 -18.49 19.58
C GLY A 84 -26.44 -18.03 21.02
N SER A 85 -27.13 -18.84 21.81
CA SER A 85 -27.67 -18.47 23.12
C SER A 85 -26.68 -18.48 24.28
N ASN A 86 -25.36 -18.55 24.05
CA ASN A 86 -24.38 -18.70 25.13
C ASN A 86 -23.07 -17.96 24.89
N GLU A 87 -22.88 -16.83 25.57
CA GLU A 87 -21.57 -16.19 25.73
C GLU A 87 -20.67 -17.07 26.60
N ARG A 88 -19.69 -17.76 26.00
CA ARG A 88 -18.53 -18.27 26.74
C ARG A 88 -17.26 -17.82 26.06
N GLN A 89 -16.33 -17.28 26.86
CA GLN A 89 -14.97 -16.95 26.45
C GLN A 89 -14.28 -18.20 25.89
N ILE A 90 -13.69 -18.09 24.71
CA ILE A 90 -12.81 -19.14 24.18
C ILE A 90 -11.57 -19.18 25.07
N THR A 91 -11.41 -20.24 25.85
CA THR A 91 -10.26 -20.45 26.73
C THR A 91 -9.15 -21.28 26.07
N SER A 92 -9.44 -21.94 24.94
CA SER A 92 -8.48 -22.72 24.17
C SER A 92 -7.69 -21.88 23.16
N ASN A 93 -6.61 -22.46 22.63
CA ASN A 93 -5.95 -21.94 21.44
C ASN A 93 -6.83 -22.14 20.20
N ILE A 94 -6.73 -21.23 19.24
CA ILE A 94 -7.45 -21.24 17.96
C ILE A 94 -6.56 -21.90 16.91
N LEU A 95 -6.97 -23.04 16.35
CA LEU A 95 -6.29 -23.68 15.24
C LEU A 95 -6.76 -23.09 13.91
N ILE A 96 -5.85 -22.37 13.23
CA ILE A 96 -6.07 -21.83 11.88
C ILE A 96 -5.35 -22.73 10.88
N VAL A 97 -6.11 -23.25 9.91
CA VAL A 97 -5.56 -24.05 8.81
C VAL A 97 -5.67 -23.26 7.50
N LEU A 98 -4.52 -23.01 6.88
CA LEU A 98 -4.47 -22.58 5.49
C LEU A 98 -4.73 -23.81 4.60
N TYR A 99 -5.92 -23.87 4.00
CA TYR A 99 -6.39 -25.04 3.25
C TYR A 99 -5.99 -25.01 1.78
N THR A 100 -5.80 -23.83 1.19
CA THR A 100 -5.23 -23.69 -0.15
C THR A 100 -3.87 -23.04 -0.06
N THR A 101 -3.08 -23.11 -1.14
CA THR A 101 -1.96 -22.17 -1.29
C THR A 101 -2.45 -20.73 -1.44
N ILE A 102 -1.52 -19.76 -1.40
CA ILE A 102 -1.79 -18.35 -1.73
C ILE A 102 -0.94 -18.00 -2.95
N PHE A 103 -1.60 -17.71 -4.08
CA PHE A 103 -1.01 -17.58 -5.40
C PHE A 103 -0.10 -18.78 -5.76
N ARG A 104 -0.56 -20.00 -5.45
CA ARG A 104 0.19 -21.26 -5.63
C ARG A 104 1.48 -21.37 -4.82
N ASP A 105 1.78 -20.39 -3.96
CA ASP A 105 2.95 -20.38 -3.09
C ASP A 105 2.66 -21.11 -1.77
N LYS A 106 3.62 -21.91 -1.33
CA LYS A 106 3.61 -22.65 -0.06
C LYS A 106 4.42 -21.95 1.04
N LYS A 107 4.89 -20.71 0.82
CA LYS A 107 5.72 -19.95 1.77
C LYS A 107 5.11 -19.90 3.18
N PHE A 108 3.79 -19.80 3.29
CA PHE A 108 3.10 -19.74 4.59
C PHE A 108 3.18 -21.05 5.39
N CYS A 109 3.53 -22.16 4.75
CA CYS A 109 3.62 -23.47 5.40
C CYS A 109 4.99 -23.74 6.01
N SER A 110 6.02 -22.96 5.64
CA SER A 110 7.37 -23.04 6.21
C SER A 110 7.63 -21.97 7.27
N PHE A 111 6.68 -21.05 7.48
CA PHE A 111 6.83 -19.95 8.43
C PHE A 111 6.56 -20.39 9.86
N SER A 112 7.36 -19.87 10.80
CA SER A 112 7.08 -20.00 12.23
C SER A 112 5.86 -19.16 12.63
N ILE A 113 5.26 -19.47 13.78
CA ILE A 113 4.15 -18.68 14.35
C ILE A 113 4.52 -17.20 14.49
N GLN A 114 5.76 -16.89 14.92
CA GLN A 114 6.22 -15.51 15.01
C GLN A 114 6.34 -14.84 13.64
N ARG A 115 6.63 -15.61 12.59
CA ARG A 115 6.72 -15.09 11.22
C ARG A 115 5.33 -14.84 10.61
N ILE A 116 4.33 -15.65 10.96
CA ILE A 116 2.93 -15.47 10.53
C ILE A 116 2.30 -14.25 11.18
N PHE A 117 2.32 -14.18 12.52
CA PHE A 117 1.58 -13.14 13.26
C PHE A 117 2.42 -11.92 13.62
N GLY A 118 3.74 -12.00 13.54
CA GLY A 118 4.64 -10.97 14.06
C GLY A 118 4.82 -11.05 15.58
N LYS A 119 5.96 -10.55 16.06
CA LYS A 119 6.32 -10.46 17.47
C LYS A 119 5.50 -9.40 18.20
N SER A 120 5.14 -8.29 17.55
CA SER A 120 4.36 -7.20 18.15
C SER A 120 2.86 -7.50 18.27
N CYS A 121 2.40 -8.63 17.74
CA CYS A 121 1.00 -9.01 17.83
C CYS A 121 0.61 -9.42 19.26
N PRO A 122 -0.37 -8.75 19.91
CA PRO A 122 -0.74 -9.04 21.30
C PRO A 122 -1.32 -10.45 21.47
N SER A 123 -1.96 -10.98 20.42
CA SER A 123 -2.71 -12.25 20.48
C SER A 123 -1.98 -13.46 19.92
N LYS A 124 -0.72 -13.32 19.47
CA LYS A 124 0.03 -14.38 18.75
C LYS A 124 0.12 -15.73 19.47
N HIS A 125 0.06 -15.73 20.81
CA HIS A 125 0.18 -16.94 21.63
C HIS A 125 -1.11 -17.77 21.68
N ARG A 126 -2.22 -17.22 21.23
CA ARG A 126 -3.54 -17.85 21.26
C ARG A 126 -3.93 -18.48 19.93
N CYS A 127 -3.22 -18.18 18.85
CA CYS A 127 -3.47 -18.76 17.53
C CYS A 127 -2.37 -19.72 17.10
N LEU A 128 -2.78 -20.88 16.61
CA LEU A 128 -1.94 -21.89 16.00
C LEU A 128 -2.12 -21.84 14.48
N TRP A 129 -1.06 -22.14 13.74
CA TRP A 129 -1.07 -22.12 12.28
C TRP A 129 -0.69 -23.50 11.73
N SER A 130 -1.41 -23.95 10.71
CA SER A 130 -1.07 -25.19 9.99
C SER A 130 -1.44 -25.10 8.52
N CYS A 131 -0.70 -25.84 7.69
CA CYS A 131 -1.11 -26.15 6.32
C CYS A 131 -1.41 -27.65 6.14
N ASP A 132 -1.56 -28.41 7.23
CA ASP A 132 -1.95 -29.81 7.12
C ASP A 132 -3.46 -29.88 6.90
N HIS A 133 -3.85 -30.13 5.65
CA HIS A 133 -5.25 -30.17 5.27
C HIS A 133 -6.02 -31.25 6.03
N LYS A 134 -5.36 -32.32 6.52
CA LYS A 134 -6.00 -33.40 7.29
C LYS A 134 -6.59 -32.89 8.61
N LYS A 135 -6.16 -31.73 9.10
CA LYS A 135 -6.66 -31.09 10.32
C LYS A 135 -7.97 -30.32 10.13
N PHE A 136 -8.61 -30.36 8.97
CA PHE A 136 -9.86 -29.65 8.71
C PHE A 136 -10.99 -29.99 9.69
N ARG A 137 -10.97 -31.20 10.29
CA ARG A 137 -11.94 -31.65 11.31
C ARG A 137 -11.70 -31.06 12.71
N GLU A 138 -10.50 -30.54 12.95
CA GLU A 138 -10.08 -30.00 14.24
C GLU A 138 -9.96 -28.46 14.22
N ALA A 139 -9.84 -27.89 13.02
CA ALA A 139 -9.62 -26.47 12.78
C ALA A 139 -10.78 -25.61 13.31
N ASP A 140 -10.43 -24.52 13.99
CA ASP A 140 -11.36 -23.46 14.36
C ASP A 140 -11.60 -22.51 13.18
N ALA A 141 -10.60 -22.33 12.31
CA ALA A 141 -10.72 -21.56 11.09
C ALA A 141 -10.02 -22.24 9.91
N LEU A 142 -10.64 -22.17 8.73
CA LEU A 142 -10.13 -22.67 7.47
C LEU A 142 -10.01 -21.51 6.49
N ILE A 143 -8.82 -21.26 5.95
CA ILE A 143 -8.56 -20.19 4.97
C ILE A 143 -8.45 -20.78 3.57
N PHE A 144 -9.16 -20.15 2.63
CA PHE A 144 -9.20 -20.53 1.23
C PHE A 144 -8.93 -19.30 0.37
N HIS A 145 -7.86 -19.34 -0.41
CA HIS A 145 -7.47 -18.27 -1.31
C HIS A 145 -8.24 -18.38 -2.63
N ALA A 146 -8.96 -17.33 -3.01
CA ALA A 146 -9.89 -17.32 -4.14
C ALA A 146 -9.26 -17.78 -5.46
N TYR A 147 -8.04 -17.32 -5.75
CA TYR A 147 -7.32 -17.70 -6.97
C TYR A 147 -6.96 -19.20 -7.02
N ASP A 148 -6.74 -19.82 -5.87
CA ASP A 148 -6.26 -21.20 -5.79
C ASP A 148 -7.38 -22.22 -5.57
N ILE A 149 -8.55 -21.82 -5.05
CA ILE A 149 -9.73 -22.69 -4.89
C ILE A 149 -10.00 -23.60 -6.10
N PRO A 150 -9.96 -23.12 -7.37
CA PRO A 150 -10.16 -23.99 -8.54
C PRO A 150 -9.26 -25.23 -8.58
N LEU A 151 -8.05 -25.17 -8.01
CA LEU A 151 -7.10 -26.28 -7.95
C LEU A 151 -7.44 -27.33 -6.88
N TYR A 152 -8.32 -26.99 -5.93
CA TYR A 152 -8.65 -27.83 -4.77
C TYR A 152 -10.11 -28.31 -4.76
N ARG A 153 -10.92 -27.96 -5.77
CA ARG A 153 -12.38 -28.21 -5.81
C ARG A 153 -12.79 -29.64 -5.46
N THR A 154 -12.04 -30.64 -5.93
CA THR A 154 -12.35 -32.07 -5.69
C THR A 154 -11.91 -32.55 -4.31
N SER A 155 -11.06 -31.80 -3.63
CA SER A 155 -10.47 -32.16 -2.34
C SER A 155 -11.03 -31.38 -1.15
N MET A 156 -11.69 -30.25 -1.39
CA MET A 156 -12.24 -29.41 -0.32
C MET A 156 -13.26 -30.20 0.51
N PRO A 157 -13.21 -30.09 1.85
CA PRO A 157 -14.17 -30.77 2.70
C PRO A 157 -15.57 -30.20 2.47
N SER A 158 -16.62 -30.94 2.81
CA SER A 158 -17.93 -30.34 3.00
C SER A 158 -18.03 -29.69 4.39
N ARG A 159 -18.91 -28.70 4.55
CA ARG A 159 -19.16 -28.07 5.86
C ARG A 159 -19.58 -29.07 6.92
N SER A 160 -20.36 -30.10 6.55
CA SER A 160 -20.78 -31.18 7.45
C SER A 160 -19.63 -32.03 7.98
N GLU A 161 -18.49 -32.07 7.29
CA GLU A 161 -17.31 -32.82 7.73
C GLU A 161 -16.36 -31.99 8.60
N THR A 162 -16.52 -30.66 8.62
CA THR A 162 -15.67 -29.76 9.42
C THR A 162 -16.15 -29.66 10.86
N LYS A 163 -15.27 -29.17 11.75
CA LYS A 163 -15.63 -28.89 13.14
C LYS A 163 -16.89 -28.02 13.20
N PRO A 164 -17.88 -28.35 14.04
CA PRO A 164 -19.05 -27.49 14.25
C PRO A 164 -18.63 -26.07 14.62
N ASN A 165 -19.25 -25.08 13.98
CA ASN A 165 -18.93 -23.66 14.13
C ASN A 165 -17.52 -23.24 13.68
N SER A 166 -16.84 -24.05 12.85
CA SER A 166 -15.60 -23.60 12.21
C SER A 166 -15.85 -22.43 11.27
N VAL A 167 -14.93 -21.48 11.27
CA VAL A 167 -14.99 -20.27 10.44
C VAL A 167 -14.30 -20.54 9.12
N TRP A 168 -15.06 -20.55 8.03
CA TRP A 168 -14.47 -20.60 6.68
C TRP A 168 -14.22 -19.20 6.18
N ILE A 169 -13.00 -18.94 5.72
CA ILE A 169 -12.52 -17.61 5.36
C ILE A 169 -12.12 -17.60 3.89
N LEU A 170 -12.76 -16.76 3.08
CA LEU A 170 -12.31 -16.49 1.72
C LEU A 170 -11.25 -15.38 1.76
N TRP A 171 -10.02 -15.69 1.33
CA TRP A 171 -8.99 -14.67 1.11
C TRP A 171 -8.99 -14.26 -0.35
N SER A 172 -9.29 -12.99 -0.61
CA SER A 172 -9.09 -12.40 -1.93
C SER A 172 -8.80 -10.91 -1.84
N ASP A 173 -7.68 -10.50 -2.44
CA ASP A 173 -7.31 -9.08 -2.57
C ASP A 173 -7.68 -8.52 -3.96
N GLU A 174 -8.19 -9.36 -4.86
CA GLU A 174 -8.46 -8.98 -6.25
C GLU A 174 -9.88 -8.44 -6.45
N PRO A 175 -10.10 -7.47 -7.37
CA PRO A 175 -11.43 -6.99 -7.69
C PRO A 175 -12.22 -8.00 -8.56
N PRO A 176 -13.55 -7.85 -8.71
CA PRO A 176 -14.41 -8.71 -9.53
C PRO A 176 -14.01 -8.85 -11.00
N SER A 177 -13.27 -7.90 -11.58
CA SER A 177 -12.75 -8.01 -12.95
C SER A 177 -11.68 -9.08 -13.11
N ILE A 178 -11.07 -9.53 -12.01
CA ILE A 178 -10.01 -10.56 -12.01
C ILE A 178 -10.56 -11.90 -11.48
N ILE A 179 -11.46 -11.86 -10.51
CA ILE A 179 -12.00 -13.05 -9.84
C ILE A 179 -13.52 -13.12 -10.02
N ASN A 180 -14.01 -14.23 -10.58
CA ASN A 180 -15.44 -14.54 -10.63
C ASN A 180 -15.91 -15.08 -9.27
N TYR A 181 -16.36 -14.18 -8.39
CA TYR A 181 -16.82 -14.52 -7.05
C TYR A 181 -18.12 -15.33 -7.01
N GLY A 182 -18.92 -15.33 -8.08
CA GLY A 182 -20.14 -16.15 -8.19
C GLY A 182 -19.87 -17.65 -8.03
N LEU A 183 -18.66 -18.09 -8.40
CA LEU A 183 -18.19 -19.47 -8.21
C LEU A 183 -18.06 -19.88 -6.73
N PHE A 184 -18.11 -18.92 -5.81
CA PHE A 184 -17.86 -19.15 -4.39
C PHE A 184 -19.12 -19.07 -3.50
N ASN A 185 -20.27 -18.67 -4.05
CA ASN A 185 -21.53 -18.52 -3.30
C ASN A 185 -21.95 -19.82 -2.59
N SER A 186 -21.72 -20.99 -3.21
CA SER A 186 -22.13 -22.30 -2.66
C SER A 186 -21.27 -22.81 -1.50
N TYR A 187 -20.11 -22.22 -1.23
CA TYR A 187 -19.26 -22.63 -0.09
C TYR A 187 -19.72 -21.99 1.23
N HIS A 188 -20.64 -21.02 1.17
CA HIS A 188 -21.22 -20.33 2.31
C HIS A 188 -20.17 -19.73 3.26
N PHE A 189 -19.12 -19.08 2.75
CA PHE A 189 -18.03 -18.55 3.57
C PHE A 189 -18.54 -17.70 4.75
N ASN A 190 -17.88 -17.85 5.90
CA ASN A 190 -18.20 -17.06 7.08
C ASN A 190 -17.60 -15.68 6.97
N TRP A 191 -16.30 -15.64 6.72
CA TRP A 191 -15.46 -14.46 6.81
C TRP A 191 -14.73 -14.18 5.49
N THR A 192 -14.25 -12.96 5.33
CA THR A 192 -13.34 -12.57 4.26
C THR A 192 -12.07 -11.93 4.80
N ILE A 193 -10.96 -12.20 4.11
CA ILE A 193 -9.71 -11.44 4.17
C ILE A 193 -9.59 -10.71 2.82
N SER A 194 -9.73 -9.39 2.79
CA SER A 194 -9.73 -8.64 1.51
C SER A 194 -9.36 -7.16 1.64
N TYR A 195 -9.44 -6.41 0.54
CA TYR A 195 -9.30 -4.95 0.53
C TYR A 195 -10.49 -4.19 1.13
N LYS A 196 -11.72 -4.74 1.04
CA LYS A 196 -12.93 -4.09 1.59
C LYS A 196 -12.83 -3.90 3.10
N LEU A 197 -13.08 -2.68 3.59
CA LEU A 197 -12.89 -2.34 5.00
C LEU A 197 -13.91 -3.02 5.91
N ASN A 198 -15.07 -3.40 5.38
CA ASN A 198 -16.12 -4.16 6.06
C ASN A 198 -15.91 -5.69 6.02
N SER A 199 -14.78 -6.19 5.48
CA SER A 199 -14.34 -7.59 5.64
C SER A 199 -13.82 -7.85 7.03
N GLU A 200 -13.90 -9.08 7.54
CA GLU A 200 -13.46 -9.40 8.91
C GLU A 200 -11.97 -9.08 9.13
N VAL A 201 -11.18 -9.16 8.06
CA VAL A 201 -9.77 -8.79 8.05
C VAL A 201 -9.48 -7.98 6.79
N SER A 202 -8.91 -6.78 6.94
CA SER A 202 -8.64 -5.90 5.80
C SER A 202 -7.59 -4.82 6.05
N ILE A 203 -7.14 -4.64 7.29
CA ILE A 203 -6.16 -3.60 7.60
C ILE A 203 -4.85 -3.97 6.92
N ALA A 204 -4.13 -2.99 6.40
CA ALA A 204 -2.81 -3.23 5.82
C ALA A 204 -2.82 -4.17 4.59
N THR A 205 -3.91 -4.24 3.81
CA THR A 205 -3.94 -5.05 2.57
C THR A 205 -2.87 -4.63 1.57
N TYR A 206 -2.73 -3.32 1.32
CA TYR A 206 -1.78 -2.79 0.33
C TYR A 206 -0.80 -1.75 0.88
N GLY A 207 -1.07 -1.20 2.07
CA GLY A 207 -0.24 -0.23 2.75
C GLY A 207 -0.89 0.23 4.04
N LEU A 208 -0.13 0.92 4.88
CA LEU A 208 -0.58 1.31 6.21
C LEU A 208 0.16 2.55 6.71
N PHE A 209 -0.58 3.55 7.16
CA PHE A 209 -0.01 4.66 7.92
C PHE A 209 0.12 4.25 9.38
N SER A 210 1.34 4.32 9.90
CA SER A 210 1.68 4.02 11.28
C SER A 210 2.05 5.32 11.98
N GLN A 211 1.47 5.58 13.13
CA GLN A 211 1.84 6.72 13.96
C GLN A 211 3.30 6.58 14.40
N ARG A 212 4.05 7.68 14.38
CA ARG A 212 5.42 7.70 14.88
C ARG A 212 5.41 7.66 16.40
N ASP A 213 6.35 6.91 16.98
CA ASP A 213 6.62 7.00 18.43
C ASP A 213 7.07 8.40 18.84
N ASN A 214 7.82 9.09 17.98
CA ASN A 214 8.30 10.45 18.19
C ASN A 214 7.90 11.34 17.00
N VAL A 215 7.20 12.43 17.29
CA VAL A 215 6.83 13.43 16.30
C VAL A 215 8.11 14.02 15.67
N LEU A 216 8.10 14.15 14.35
CA LEU A 216 9.19 14.76 13.62
C LEU A 216 9.26 16.26 13.94
N SER A 217 10.44 16.77 14.29
CA SER A 217 10.61 18.19 14.55
C SER A 217 10.36 19.05 13.30
N ASN A 218 9.83 20.26 13.50
CA ASN A 218 9.58 21.20 12.41
C ASN A 218 10.83 21.48 11.56
N ASN A 219 12.00 21.61 12.18
CA ASN A 219 13.26 21.83 11.45
C ASN A 219 13.59 20.67 10.50
N LYS A 220 13.43 19.41 10.95
CA LYS A 220 13.68 18.23 10.10
C LYS A 220 12.65 18.14 8.97
N TYR A 221 11.39 18.43 9.27
CA TYR A 221 10.32 18.46 8.29
C TYR A 221 10.57 19.53 7.20
N GLN A 222 10.89 20.76 7.59
CA GLN A 222 11.19 21.85 6.66
C GLN A 222 12.45 21.58 5.82
N GLN A 223 13.50 21.00 6.41
CA GLN A 223 14.68 20.57 5.66
C GLN A 223 14.33 19.53 4.61
N TRP A 224 13.46 18.57 4.94
CA TRP A 224 13.00 17.56 4.00
C TRP A 224 12.16 18.17 2.88
N THR A 225 11.12 18.95 3.21
CA THR A 225 10.25 19.55 2.18
C THR A 225 11.01 20.49 1.27
N GLY A 226 11.95 21.29 1.80
CA GLY A 226 12.83 22.14 1.00
C GLY A 226 13.67 21.35 0.02
N LYS A 227 14.31 20.27 0.48
CA LYS A 227 15.11 19.39 -0.37
C LYS A 227 14.26 18.73 -1.47
N GLU A 228 13.13 18.13 -1.09
CA GLU A 228 12.27 17.41 -2.04
C GLU A 228 11.66 18.37 -3.06
N PHE A 229 11.22 19.56 -2.63
CA PHE A 229 10.66 20.58 -3.51
C PHE A 229 11.67 21.04 -4.57
N SER A 230 12.94 21.26 -4.17
CA SER A 230 14.00 21.69 -5.09
C SER A 230 14.48 20.59 -6.04
N ASN A 231 14.51 19.33 -5.58
CA ASN A 231 15.00 18.21 -6.40
C ASN A 231 13.95 17.71 -7.41
N ARG A 232 12.66 17.87 -7.10
CA ARG A 232 11.55 17.38 -7.92
C ARG A 232 11.12 18.45 -8.92
N ILE A 233 11.81 18.50 -10.05
CA ILE A 233 11.59 19.53 -11.09
C ILE A 233 10.49 19.18 -12.09
N ASN A 234 9.98 17.95 -12.10
CA ASN A 234 8.94 17.50 -13.02
C ASN A 234 7.54 17.47 -12.37
N GLY A 235 6.50 17.41 -13.20
CA GLY A 235 5.11 17.35 -12.77
C GLY A 235 4.73 15.98 -12.23
N ALA A 236 4.08 15.18 -13.06
CA ALA A 236 3.54 13.87 -12.68
C ALA A 236 4.19 12.72 -13.45
N LEU A 237 4.35 11.57 -12.81
CA LEU A 237 4.66 10.33 -13.52
C LEU A 237 3.64 9.23 -13.25
N TRP A 238 3.61 8.23 -14.13
CA TRP A 238 2.76 7.05 -13.98
C TRP A 238 3.46 5.78 -14.47
N PHE A 239 3.41 4.71 -13.68
CA PHE A 239 3.80 3.37 -14.12
C PHE A 239 2.55 2.53 -14.38
N VAL A 240 2.38 2.04 -15.61
CA VAL A 240 1.17 1.34 -16.03
C VAL A 240 1.45 0.17 -16.97
N SER A 241 0.85 -0.99 -16.67
CA SER A 241 1.04 -2.22 -17.44
C SER A 241 -0.24 -2.98 -17.80
N ASN A 242 -1.39 -2.57 -17.24
CA ASN A 242 -2.71 -3.11 -17.58
C ASN A 242 -3.45 -2.13 -18.49
N CYS A 243 -3.56 -2.47 -19.77
CA CYS A 243 -4.11 -1.57 -20.79
C CYS A 243 -5.62 -1.71 -20.96
N ASN A 244 -6.25 -2.65 -20.25
CA ASN A 244 -7.69 -2.89 -20.35
C ASN A 244 -8.51 -1.84 -19.60
N ALA A 245 -7.93 -1.20 -18.58
CA ALA A 245 -8.58 -0.11 -17.85
C ALA A 245 -8.50 1.19 -18.67
N LYS A 246 -9.47 1.39 -19.57
CA LYS A 246 -9.47 2.47 -20.58
C LYS A 246 -9.61 3.86 -19.98
N LYS A 247 -10.54 4.05 -19.02
CA LYS A 247 -10.84 5.36 -18.43
C LYS A 247 -9.61 6.03 -17.80
N ARG A 248 -8.75 5.29 -17.10
CA ARG A 248 -7.50 5.84 -16.54
C ARG A 248 -6.44 6.21 -17.59
N LEU A 249 -6.44 5.55 -18.74
CA LEU A 249 -5.57 5.94 -19.87
C LEU A 249 -6.08 7.25 -20.48
N GLU A 250 -7.39 7.37 -20.67
CA GLU A 250 -8.03 8.60 -21.13
C GLU A 250 -7.73 9.78 -20.18
N LEU A 251 -7.93 9.59 -18.87
CA LEU A 251 -7.61 10.60 -17.85
C LEU A 251 -6.13 11.00 -17.90
N PHE A 252 -5.21 10.04 -18.03
CA PHE A 252 -3.79 10.31 -18.17
C PHE A 252 -3.48 11.16 -19.41
N HIS A 253 -4.00 10.79 -20.57
CA HIS A 253 -3.77 11.54 -21.81
C HIS A 253 -4.37 12.95 -21.72
N ASN A 254 -5.60 13.08 -21.25
CA ASN A 254 -6.26 14.37 -21.07
C ASN A 254 -5.46 15.27 -20.12
N LEU A 255 -5.01 14.76 -18.98
CA LEU A 255 -4.16 15.50 -18.05
C LEU A 255 -2.82 15.92 -18.68
N LYS A 256 -2.18 15.00 -19.42
CA LYS A 256 -0.93 15.27 -20.14
C LYS A 256 -1.07 16.39 -21.17
N TYR A 257 -2.21 16.48 -21.86
CA TYR A 257 -2.48 17.56 -22.83
C TYR A 257 -2.92 18.87 -22.17
N SER A 258 -3.59 18.81 -21.02
CA SER A 258 -4.09 19.98 -20.30
C SER A 258 -3.02 20.71 -19.47
N SER A 259 -1.92 20.04 -19.10
CA SER A 259 -0.89 20.61 -18.22
C SER A 259 0.33 21.14 -18.96
N LYS A 260 0.91 22.23 -18.45
CA LYS A 260 2.24 22.73 -18.87
C LYS A 260 3.38 21.99 -18.19
N LEU A 261 3.09 21.22 -17.13
CA LEU A 261 4.09 20.42 -16.43
C LEU A 261 4.44 19.19 -17.26
N LEU A 262 5.67 18.69 -17.10
CA LEU A 262 6.04 17.41 -17.67
C LEU A 262 5.25 16.29 -17.00
N ILE A 263 4.40 15.62 -17.78
CA ILE A 263 3.61 14.44 -17.39
C ILE A 263 4.04 13.24 -18.22
N GLU A 264 4.58 12.22 -17.56
CA GLU A 264 5.15 11.04 -18.22
C GLU A 264 4.51 9.73 -17.77
N GLY A 265 4.22 8.87 -18.73
CA GLY A 265 3.77 7.51 -18.48
C GLY A 265 4.85 6.53 -18.89
N TYR A 266 5.05 5.48 -18.11
CA TYR A 266 6.00 4.40 -18.34
C TYR A 266 5.31 3.04 -18.30
N GLY A 267 5.62 2.19 -19.27
CA GLY A 267 5.13 0.81 -19.33
C GLY A 267 4.35 0.50 -20.60
N ARG A 268 3.69 -0.66 -20.64
CA ARG A 268 3.16 -1.24 -21.90
C ARG A 268 1.98 -0.48 -22.53
N CYS A 269 1.41 0.48 -21.81
CA CYS A 269 0.17 1.14 -22.23
C CYS A 269 0.35 2.60 -22.67
N VAL A 270 1.59 3.11 -22.71
CA VAL A 270 1.89 4.54 -22.88
C VAL A 270 3.18 4.77 -23.66
N ASP A 271 3.38 6.01 -24.10
CA ASP A 271 4.37 6.44 -25.11
C ASP A 271 5.84 6.10 -24.80
N ASN A 272 6.25 6.16 -23.51
CA ASN A 272 7.66 5.93 -23.14
C ASN A 272 7.91 4.45 -22.82
N TYR A 273 8.32 3.73 -23.86
CA TYR A 273 8.62 2.30 -23.81
C TYR A 273 10.13 2.05 -23.89
N PRO A 274 10.71 1.48 -22.83
CA PRO A 274 11.16 0.10 -22.99
C PRO A 274 10.64 -0.81 -21.85
N LEU A 275 10.21 -2.01 -22.27
CA LEU A 275 9.57 -3.13 -21.54
C LEU A 275 10.06 -3.52 -20.15
N HIS A 276 11.19 -2.99 -19.69
CA HIS A 276 11.95 -3.55 -18.57
C HIS A 276 12.61 -2.50 -17.69
N LEU A 277 11.99 -1.32 -17.49
CA LEU A 277 12.72 -0.29 -16.74
C LEU A 277 13.01 -0.72 -15.30
N CYS A 278 11.99 -0.99 -14.48
CA CYS A 278 12.26 -1.17 -13.05
C CYS A 278 11.33 -2.21 -12.41
N SER A 279 11.88 -3.15 -11.63
CA SER A 279 11.08 -3.93 -10.69
C SER A 279 10.42 -3.00 -9.67
N SER A 280 9.21 -3.32 -9.22
CA SER A 280 8.55 -2.53 -8.16
C SER A 280 9.44 -2.46 -6.93
N PHE A 281 9.50 -1.29 -6.30
CA PHE A 281 10.35 -0.98 -5.15
C PHE A 281 11.87 -1.09 -5.39
N SER A 282 12.32 -1.12 -6.66
CA SER A 282 13.74 -1.13 -7.00
C SER A 282 14.36 0.27 -6.96
N GLN A 283 15.69 0.31 -6.94
CA GLN A 283 16.45 1.56 -7.07
C GLN A 283 16.15 2.27 -8.40
N CYS A 284 15.97 1.52 -9.48
CA CYS A 284 15.58 2.09 -10.76
C CYS A 284 14.24 2.84 -10.65
N GLU A 285 13.21 2.25 -10.02
CA GLU A 285 11.90 2.91 -9.88
C GLU A 285 12.04 4.20 -9.08
N HIS A 286 12.87 4.17 -8.02
CA HIS A 286 13.21 5.33 -7.22
C HIS A 286 13.88 6.45 -8.05
N ASP A 287 14.84 6.12 -8.92
CA ASP A 287 15.59 7.11 -9.70
C ASP A 287 14.68 7.90 -10.67
N TYR A 288 13.59 7.29 -11.15
CA TYR A 288 12.54 8.01 -11.88
C TYR A 288 11.65 8.82 -10.94
N MET A 289 11.10 8.17 -9.91
CA MET A 289 10.13 8.78 -9.00
C MET A 289 10.69 9.99 -8.25
N SER A 290 11.98 10.01 -7.93
CA SER A 290 12.63 11.10 -7.19
C SER A 290 12.68 12.44 -7.94
N LYS A 291 12.37 12.47 -9.24
CA LYS A 291 12.40 13.68 -10.09
C LYS A 291 11.04 14.40 -10.21
N PHE A 292 9.96 13.77 -9.77
CA PHE A 292 8.59 14.26 -9.96
C PHE A 292 7.94 14.64 -8.63
N LYS A 293 7.02 15.60 -8.65
CA LYS A 293 6.24 15.98 -7.45
C LYS A 293 5.01 15.10 -7.26
N PHE A 294 4.42 14.63 -8.36
CA PHE A 294 3.16 13.90 -8.35
C PHE A 294 3.30 12.49 -8.90
N TYR A 295 2.50 11.57 -8.38
CA TYR A 295 2.35 10.23 -8.92
C TYR A 295 0.89 9.97 -9.27
N LEU A 296 0.62 9.45 -10.46
CA LEU A 296 -0.73 9.04 -10.82
C LEU A 296 -1.02 7.66 -10.20
N SER A 297 -1.75 7.67 -9.09
CA SER A 297 -2.18 6.48 -8.36
C SER A 297 -3.54 6.01 -8.88
N PHE A 298 -3.65 5.82 -10.20
CA PHE A 298 -4.91 5.46 -10.86
C PHE A 298 -5.19 3.97 -10.78
N GLU A 299 -6.28 3.62 -10.10
CA GLU A 299 -6.74 2.25 -9.98
C GLU A 299 -7.34 1.73 -11.28
N SER A 300 -7.27 0.41 -11.45
CA SER A 300 -7.83 -0.25 -12.64
C SER A 300 -9.34 -0.43 -12.56
N ASN A 301 -9.92 -0.36 -11.37
CA ASN A 301 -11.35 -0.52 -11.10
C ASN A 301 -11.75 0.51 -10.04
N THR A 302 -12.97 1.04 -10.15
CA THR A 302 -13.51 1.98 -9.15
C THR A 302 -14.46 1.22 -8.25
N CYS A 303 -13.87 0.48 -7.31
CA CYS A 303 -14.59 -0.36 -6.36
C CYS A 303 -14.38 0.14 -4.95
N GLN A 304 -15.45 0.14 -4.15
CA GLN A 304 -15.41 0.59 -2.76
C GLN A 304 -14.21 -0.02 -2.02
N ASP A 305 -13.44 0.83 -1.34
CA ASP A 305 -12.21 0.50 -0.61
C ASP A 305 -11.05 -0.10 -1.43
N TYR A 306 -11.16 -0.21 -2.75
CA TYR A 306 -10.10 -0.77 -3.60
C TYR A 306 -8.98 0.25 -3.82
N ILE A 307 -8.14 0.43 -2.80
CA ILE A 307 -7.01 1.36 -2.78
C ILE A 307 -5.72 0.54 -2.62
N THR A 308 -4.92 0.48 -3.68
CA THR A 308 -3.83 -0.49 -3.83
C THR A 308 -2.45 0.08 -3.53
N GLU A 309 -1.40 -0.70 -3.80
CA GLU A 309 -0.01 -0.29 -3.62
C GLU A 309 0.34 0.99 -4.39
N LYS A 310 -0.39 1.30 -5.47
CA LYS A 310 -0.20 2.52 -6.27
C LYS A 310 -0.36 3.79 -5.44
N PHE A 311 -1.32 3.80 -4.52
CA PHE A 311 -1.56 4.92 -3.63
C PHE A 311 -0.44 5.08 -2.60
N TYR A 312 -0.14 3.99 -1.89
CA TYR A 312 0.87 3.98 -0.84
C TYR A 312 2.30 4.20 -1.36
N LYS A 313 2.58 3.74 -2.58
CA LYS A 313 3.86 3.91 -3.28
C LYS A 313 4.22 5.39 -3.45
N ALA A 314 3.26 6.26 -3.77
CA ALA A 314 3.50 7.69 -3.89
C ALA A 314 4.06 8.26 -2.58
N PHE A 315 3.42 7.96 -1.45
CA PHE A 315 3.88 8.40 -0.13
C PHE A 315 5.24 7.81 0.24
N TYR A 316 5.48 6.54 -0.08
CA TYR A 316 6.77 5.90 0.18
C TYR A 316 7.91 6.63 -0.54
N TYR A 317 7.70 7.04 -1.79
CA TYR A 317 8.72 7.72 -2.59
C TYR A 317 8.80 9.23 -2.40
N GLY A 318 7.98 9.84 -1.56
CA GLY A 318 8.03 11.29 -1.34
C GLY A 318 7.17 12.12 -2.29
N LEU A 319 6.25 11.52 -3.04
CA LEU A 319 5.37 12.20 -3.99
C LEU A 319 3.98 12.44 -3.40
N ILE A 320 3.25 13.37 -4.01
CA ILE A 320 1.84 13.62 -3.76
C ILE A 320 1.02 12.73 -4.72
N PRO A 321 0.21 11.79 -4.23
CA PRO A 321 -0.63 10.97 -5.09
C PRO A 321 -1.80 11.78 -5.68
N ILE A 322 -2.01 11.61 -6.99
CA ILE A 322 -3.22 12.01 -7.70
C ILE A 322 -4.03 10.73 -7.94
N VAL A 323 -5.24 10.66 -7.40
CA VAL A 323 -6.00 9.40 -7.32
C VAL A 323 -7.24 9.41 -8.21
N TYR A 324 -7.47 8.26 -8.82
CA TYR A 324 -8.70 7.88 -9.52
C TYR A 324 -9.01 6.44 -9.11
N GLY A 325 -10.21 6.17 -8.61
CA GLY A 325 -10.51 4.91 -7.95
C GLY A 325 -11.87 4.94 -7.24
N PRO A 326 -12.00 4.39 -6.02
CA PRO A 326 -13.21 4.55 -5.21
C PRO A 326 -13.55 6.01 -4.89
N GLU A 327 -14.66 6.22 -4.19
CA GLU A 327 -15.06 7.55 -3.71
C GLU A 327 -13.99 8.18 -2.81
N ARG A 328 -13.94 9.51 -2.81
CA ARG A 328 -13.06 10.30 -1.92
C ARG A 328 -13.21 9.92 -0.43
N SER A 329 -14.41 9.54 -0.02
CA SER A 329 -14.73 9.09 1.35
C SER A 329 -13.93 7.84 1.75
N ASP A 330 -13.66 6.93 0.82
CA ASP A 330 -12.87 5.71 1.06
C ASP A 330 -11.40 6.05 1.30
N TYR A 331 -10.83 6.97 0.52
CA TYR A 331 -9.46 7.45 0.74
C TYR A 331 -9.32 8.17 2.09
N ASN A 332 -10.31 8.98 2.49
CA ASN A 332 -10.30 9.70 3.76
C ASN A 332 -10.30 8.78 4.99
N ARG A 333 -10.78 7.53 4.85
CA ARG A 333 -10.74 6.52 5.92
C ARG A 333 -9.37 5.86 6.08
N LEU A 334 -8.54 5.90 5.04
CA LEU A 334 -7.24 5.20 4.99
C LEU A 334 -6.04 6.14 5.03
N ALA A 335 -6.19 7.40 4.62
CA ALA A 335 -5.10 8.34 4.44
C ALA A 335 -5.21 9.52 5.41
N PRO A 336 -4.07 10.09 5.85
CA PRO A 336 -4.07 11.36 6.56
C PRO A 336 -4.78 12.44 5.73
N LYS A 337 -5.47 13.36 6.41
CA LYS A 337 -6.13 14.50 5.76
C LYS A 337 -5.14 15.32 4.94
N ASN A 338 -5.63 15.90 3.85
CA ASN A 338 -4.86 16.77 2.95
C ASN A 338 -3.57 16.13 2.39
N SER A 339 -3.52 14.80 2.25
CA SER A 339 -2.30 14.10 1.80
C SER A 339 -2.31 13.67 0.34
N PHE A 340 -3.45 13.80 -0.35
CA PHE A 340 -3.65 13.37 -1.74
C PHE A 340 -4.58 14.31 -2.48
N ILE A 341 -4.61 14.18 -3.81
CA ILE A 341 -5.48 14.94 -4.72
C ILE A 341 -6.43 13.96 -5.39
N HIS A 342 -7.74 14.15 -5.25
CA HIS A 342 -8.74 13.30 -5.90
C HIS A 342 -9.23 13.97 -7.17
N ILE A 343 -9.35 13.25 -8.29
CA ILE A 343 -9.80 13.88 -9.54
C ILE A 343 -11.22 14.45 -9.45
N ASP A 344 -12.09 13.82 -8.66
CA ASP A 344 -13.47 14.28 -8.41
C ASP A 344 -13.54 15.64 -7.69
N ASP A 345 -12.46 16.09 -7.02
CA ASP A 345 -12.40 17.44 -6.44
C ASP A 345 -12.46 18.53 -7.54
N PHE A 346 -12.28 18.15 -8.80
CA PHE A 346 -12.26 19.02 -9.98
C PHE A 346 -13.35 18.67 -10.99
N ASP A 347 -14.37 17.92 -10.59
CA ASP A 347 -15.44 17.43 -11.49
C ASP A 347 -14.88 16.63 -12.69
N GLU A 348 -13.76 15.93 -12.51
CA GLU A 348 -12.98 15.28 -13.58
C GLU A 348 -12.47 16.23 -14.69
N ASP A 349 -12.48 17.55 -14.49
CA ASP A 349 -11.92 18.52 -15.43
C ASP A 349 -10.39 18.59 -15.30
N MET A 350 -9.71 17.99 -16.28
CA MET A 350 -8.25 17.90 -16.31
C MET A 350 -7.56 19.27 -16.45
N ASN A 351 -8.24 20.32 -16.94
CA ASN A 351 -7.67 21.66 -17.00
C ASN A 351 -7.63 22.29 -15.61
N LYS A 352 -8.72 22.18 -14.83
CA LYS A 352 -8.76 22.64 -13.44
C LYS A 352 -7.72 21.90 -12.60
N LEU A 353 -7.64 20.57 -12.77
CA LEU A 353 -6.63 19.76 -12.10
C LEU A 353 -5.22 20.22 -12.49
N ALA A 354 -4.94 20.39 -13.79
CA ALA A 354 -3.63 20.85 -14.26
C ALA A 354 -3.23 22.22 -13.66
N MET A 355 -4.15 23.17 -13.59
CA MET A 355 -3.91 24.48 -12.97
C MET A 355 -3.55 24.34 -11.48
N HIS A 356 -4.25 23.47 -10.75
CA HIS A 356 -3.96 23.19 -9.34
C HIS A 356 -2.57 22.55 -9.15
N LEU A 357 -2.20 21.61 -10.03
CA LEU A 357 -0.87 20.99 -10.01
C LEU A 357 0.24 22.01 -10.30
N GLU A 358 0.03 22.94 -11.22
CA GLU A 358 0.97 24.04 -11.53
C GLU A 358 1.18 24.96 -10.32
N GLU A 359 0.12 25.27 -9.58
CA GLU A 359 0.19 26.06 -8.35
C GLU A 359 1.04 25.36 -7.28
N ILE A 360 0.76 24.08 -6.98
CA ILE A 360 1.55 23.30 -6.03
C ILE A 360 3.01 23.17 -6.52
N HIS A 361 3.21 23.00 -7.83
CA HIS A 361 4.53 22.84 -8.40
C HIS A 361 5.42 24.07 -8.21
N THR A 362 4.84 25.27 -8.14
CA THR A 362 5.59 26.53 -7.98
C THR A 362 5.57 27.06 -6.55
N ASN A 363 4.76 26.48 -5.66
CA ASN A 363 4.56 26.95 -4.30
C ASN A 363 5.02 25.93 -3.24
N ILE A 364 6.15 26.19 -2.60
CA ILE A 364 6.71 25.32 -1.54
C ILE A 364 5.78 25.18 -0.33
N THR A 365 4.98 26.20 -0.02
CA THR A 365 4.04 26.17 1.10
C THR A 365 2.94 25.14 0.84
N LEU A 366 2.30 25.19 -0.33
CA LEU A 366 1.28 24.22 -0.73
C LEU A 366 1.87 22.81 -0.83
N PHE A 367 3.03 22.64 -1.47
CA PHE A 367 3.72 21.36 -1.52
C PHE A 367 4.01 20.80 -0.12
N SER A 368 4.46 21.64 0.80
CA SER A 368 4.73 21.23 2.18
C SER A 368 3.44 20.77 2.88
N MET A 369 2.32 21.48 2.72
CA MET A 369 1.03 21.12 3.32
C MET A 369 0.61 19.69 2.97
N TYR A 370 0.76 19.25 1.71
CA TYR A 370 0.48 17.87 1.29
C TYR A 370 1.35 16.79 1.96
N HIS A 371 2.45 17.19 2.59
CA HIS A 371 3.38 16.32 3.31
C HIS A 371 3.38 16.54 4.81
N GLU A 372 2.51 17.41 5.37
CA GLU A 372 2.49 17.70 6.80
C GLU A 372 2.23 16.45 7.65
N TRP A 373 1.43 15.51 7.14
CA TRP A 373 1.16 14.22 7.79
C TRP A 373 2.43 13.45 8.18
N ARG A 374 3.56 13.64 7.47
CA ARG A 374 4.84 12.99 7.77
C ARG A 374 5.39 13.34 9.15
N LYS A 375 4.90 14.43 9.75
CA LYS A 375 5.25 14.79 11.13
C LYS A 375 4.82 13.73 12.13
N ASN A 376 3.64 13.16 11.90
CA ASN A 376 2.97 12.27 12.85
C ASN A 376 2.95 10.82 12.40
N TYR A 377 3.07 10.55 11.10
CA TYR A 377 2.99 9.20 10.57
C TYR A 377 4.20 8.84 9.70
N GLU A 378 4.41 7.54 9.60
CA GLU A 378 5.25 6.88 8.60
C GLU A 378 4.39 5.93 7.76
N ILE A 379 4.84 5.66 6.53
CA ILE A 379 4.17 4.75 5.62
C ILE A 379 4.85 3.38 5.67
N ILE A 380 4.03 2.34 5.82
CA ILE A 380 4.45 0.94 5.77
C ILE A 380 3.92 0.34 4.47
N ILE A 381 4.84 -0.15 3.64
CA ILE A 381 4.51 -0.78 2.35
C ILE A 381 5.25 -2.11 2.14
N ASP A 382 6.11 -2.51 3.08
CA ASP A 382 6.76 -3.82 3.06
C ASP A 382 5.69 -4.92 3.20
N SER A 383 5.54 -5.73 2.16
CA SER A 383 4.49 -6.76 2.08
C SER A 383 4.53 -7.74 3.25
N LYS A 384 5.73 -8.03 3.78
CA LYS A 384 5.88 -8.96 4.90
C LYS A 384 5.36 -8.32 6.19
N ALA A 385 5.63 -7.04 6.45
CA ALA A 385 5.12 -6.33 7.61
C ALA A 385 3.60 -6.20 7.55
N LEU A 386 3.07 -5.85 6.38
CA LEU A 386 1.64 -5.77 6.10
C LEU A 386 0.93 -7.12 6.33
N GLU A 387 1.47 -8.22 5.78
CA GLU A 387 0.96 -9.58 6.00
C GLU A 387 0.90 -9.94 7.50
N ARG A 388 1.92 -9.58 8.29
CA ARG A 388 1.92 -9.85 9.74
C ARG A 388 0.86 -9.05 10.48
N VAL A 389 0.60 -7.81 10.06
CA VAL A 389 -0.50 -7.00 10.60
C VAL A 389 -1.84 -7.65 10.31
N ARG A 390 -2.08 -8.06 9.05
CA ARG A 390 -3.31 -8.75 8.63
C ARG A 390 -3.55 -10.05 9.40
N MET A 391 -2.51 -10.87 9.55
CA MET A 391 -2.62 -12.13 10.29
C MET A 391 -2.85 -11.89 11.79
N CYS A 392 -2.26 -10.84 12.35
CA CYS A 392 -2.54 -10.47 13.73
C CYS A 392 -3.98 -10.00 13.94
N GLU A 393 -4.52 -9.20 13.01
CA GLU A 393 -5.92 -8.80 12.98
C GLU A 393 -6.84 -10.03 12.93
N LEU A 394 -6.56 -10.98 12.03
CA LEU A 394 -7.28 -12.24 11.95
C LEU A 394 -7.30 -12.98 13.30
N CYS A 395 -6.14 -13.13 13.92
CA CYS A 395 -6.03 -13.82 15.20
C CYS A 395 -6.85 -13.12 16.30
N GLN A 396 -6.77 -11.79 16.38
CA GLN A 396 -7.57 -11.01 17.34
C GLN A 396 -9.07 -11.17 17.11
N ARG A 397 -9.51 -11.07 15.85
CA ARG A 397 -10.92 -11.25 15.49
C ARG A 397 -11.40 -12.64 15.90
N LEU A 398 -10.65 -13.71 15.57
CA LEU A 398 -11.04 -15.10 15.90
C LEU A 398 -11.16 -15.35 17.40
N ILE A 399 -10.27 -14.76 18.21
CA ILE A 399 -10.30 -14.90 19.69
C ILE A 399 -11.51 -14.18 20.29
N ASN A 400 -11.91 -13.06 19.68
CA ASN A 400 -13.00 -12.23 20.16
C ASN A 400 -14.38 -12.64 19.62
N ILE A 401 -14.47 -13.70 18.81
CA ILE A 401 -15.77 -14.25 18.38
C ILE A 401 -16.59 -14.62 19.61
N ARG A 402 -17.78 -14.04 19.73
CA ARG A 402 -18.76 -14.47 20.73
C ARG A 402 -19.25 -15.87 20.35
N LYS A 403 -19.20 -16.81 21.29
CA LYS A 403 -19.59 -18.19 21.04
C LYS A 403 -21.05 -18.24 20.56
N GLY A 404 -21.25 -18.74 19.34
CA GLY A 404 -22.56 -18.87 18.73
C GLY A 404 -22.95 -17.73 17.79
N GLU A 405 -22.23 -16.60 17.77
CA GLU A 405 -22.33 -15.63 16.67
C GLU A 405 -21.61 -16.20 15.46
N MET A 406 -22.39 -16.73 14.52
CA MET A 406 -21.90 -17.18 13.23
C MET A 406 -22.42 -16.22 12.17
N THR A 407 -21.51 -15.46 11.59
CA THR A 407 -21.77 -14.63 10.41
C THR A 407 -21.43 -15.43 9.17
N TYR A 408 -22.26 -15.37 8.14
CA TYR A 408 -21.92 -15.85 6.80
C TYR A 408 -22.40 -14.87 5.74
N TYR A 409 -21.70 -14.89 4.61
CA TYR A 409 -22.09 -14.13 3.44
C TYR A 409 -23.22 -14.88 2.74
N ASP A 410 -24.39 -14.24 2.65
CA ASP A 410 -25.52 -14.79 1.89
C ASP A 410 -25.20 -14.85 0.39
N ASN A 411 -24.53 -13.80 -0.09
CA ASN A 411 -24.07 -13.69 -1.46
C ASN A 411 -22.69 -13.01 -1.46
N ILE A 412 -21.64 -13.83 -1.53
CA ILE A 412 -20.27 -13.34 -1.52
C ILE A 412 -19.91 -12.65 -2.83
N GLU A 413 -20.54 -13.00 -3.94
CA GLU A 413 -20.40 -12.25 -5.19
C GLU A 413 -20.88 -10.81 -5.03
N LYS A 414 -22.11 -10.64 -4.53
CA LYS A 414 -22.71 -9.32 -4.26
C LYS A 414 -21.81 -8.48 -3.34
N PHE A 415 -21.21 -9.09 -2.32
CA PHE A 415 -20.24 -8.41 -1.45
C PHE A 415 -19.11 -7.71 -2.21
N TYR A 416 -18.55 -8.35 -3.24
CA TYR A 416 -17.46 -7.80 -4.03
C TYR A 416 -17.92 -6.94 -5.22
N THR A 417 -19.09 -7.21 -5.80
CA THR A 417 -19.60 -6.48 -6.97
C THR A 417 -20.40 -5.23 -6.63
N ASP A 418 -21.00 -5.16 -5.44
CA ASP A 418 -21.70 -3.95 -5.00
C ASP A 418 -20.71 -2.78 -4.85
N ASN A 419 -21.13 -1.60 -5.34
CA ASN A 419 -20.33 -0.37 -5.37
C ASN A 419 -18.98 -0.58 -6.08
N CYS A 420 -18.99 -1.30 -7.20
CA CYS A 420 -17.80 -1.60 -8.00
C CYS A 420 -18.11 -1.43 -9.48
N ASN A 421 -17.45 -0.46 -10.12
CA ASN A 421 -17.45 -0.34 -11.57
C ASN A 421 -16.15 -0.95 -12.12
N TYR A 422 -16.30 -2.07 -12.80
CA TYR A 422 -15.20 -2.94 -13.23
C TYR A 422 -15.36 -3.37 -14.70
N ILE A 423 -15.35 -2.44 -15.66
CA ILE A 423 -15.40 -2.76 -17.10
C ILE A 423 -14.47 -1.85 -17.90
#